data_AF-A0A316H871-F1
#
_entry.id   AF-A0A316H871-F1
#
_cell.length_a   1.000
_cell.length_b   1.000
_cell.length_c   1.000
_cell.angle_alpha   90.00
_cell.angle_beta   90.00
_cell.angle_gamma   90.00
#
_symmetry.space_group_name_H-M   'P 1'
#
loop_
_entity.id
_entity.type
_entity.pdbx_description
1 polymer ?
#
loop_
_entity_poly.entity_id
_entity_poly.type
_entity_poly.pdbx_seq_one_letter_code
_entity_poly.pdbx_strand_id
1 'polypeptide(L)'
;MFMPGRYFLLTTLLCLLLIGRVSSQSVIPNRIALRKALSKQDAGYSMRPDDERYEGFYNKEKGEEDFSVFSLLKGKLDYVMSGKEKLIIIAPKIPGVDSAFIAGASFNFWPDYRLDIHLKSGDEAHVPLNAAIKTKNLFKDHLGIYGYTGLVGSPICYIPVEVRSSVNAKNNSEYVLTLISIKSVADVTWDYLPANSGLLTEPTVGDDTIASVSERSPITIPLKFKQKFAPGTTVIIQVWGKINGGKSKERLQKLKIIIPKA
;
A
#
# COMPACT_ATOMS: atom_id res chain seq x y z
N MET A 1 -25.30 -18.53 -59.44
CA MET A 1 -24.72 -17.19 -59.23
C MET A 1 -24.85 -16.85 -57.74
N PHE A 2 -23.87 -17.26 -56.93
CA PHE A 2 -23.87 -17.03 -55.48
C PHE A 2 -23.32 -15.62 -55.22
N MET A 3 -24.10 -14.75 -54.58
CA MET A 3 -23.66 -13.41 -54.18
C MET A 3 -22.73 -13.49 -52.96
N PRO A 4 -21.40 -13.32 -53.11
CA PRO A 4 -20.44 -13.49 -52.00
C PRO A 4 -20.41 -12.28 -51.06
N GLY A 5 -21.00 -11.13 -51.46
CA GLY A 5 -20.82 -9.86 -50.77
C GLY A 5 -21.65 -9.67 -49.49
N ARG A 6 -22.82 -10.32 -49.38
CA ARG A 6 -23.73 -10.07 -48.24
C ARG A 6 -23.24 -10.72 -46.94
N TYR A 7 -22.61 -11.88 -47.03
CA TYR A 7 -22.07 -12.57 -45.86
C TYR A 7 -20.81 -11.89 -45.32
N PHE A 8 -19.96 -11.33 -46.19
CA PHE A 8 -18.72 -10.68 -45.78
C PHE A 8 -18.92 -9.46 -44.86
N LEU A 9 -19.92 -8.62 -45.15
CA LEU A 9 -20.26 -7.47 -44.32
C LEU A 9 -20.78 -7.88 -42.93
N LEU A 10 -21.63 -8.91 -42.88
CA LEU A 10 -22.17 -9.45 -41.64
C LEU A 10 -21.08 -10.08 -40.76
N THR A 11 -20.16 -10.83 -41.35
CA THR A 11 -19.05 -11.46 -40.59
C THR A 11 -18.09 -10.40 -40.05
N THR A 12 -17.77 -9.37 -40.84
CA THR A 12 -16.87 -8.29 -40.40
C THR A 12 -17.49 -7.46 -39.26
N LEU A 13 -18.80 -7.17 -39.35
CA LEU A 13 -19.53 -6.46 -38.29
C LEU A 13 -19.60 -7.29 -37.00
N LEU A 14 -19.82 -8.61 -37.11
CA LEU A 14 -19.84 -9.51 -35.96
C LEU A 14 -18.46 -9.58 -35.28
N CYS A 15 -17.37 -9.66 -36.05
CA CYS A 15 -16.00 -9.63 -35.52
C CYS A 15 -15.69 -8.30 -34.81
N LEU A 16 -16.10 -7.16 -35.36
CA LEU A 16 -15.92 -5.85 -34.73
C LEU A 16 -16.74 -5.71 -33.43
N LEU A 17 -17.97 -6.24 -33.41
CA LEU A 17 -18.79 -6.26 -32.18
C LEU A 17 -18.21 -7.19 -31.11
N LEU A 18 -17.62 -8.33 -31.50
CA LEU A 18 -16.95 -9.24 -30.58
C LEU A 18 -15.66 -8.62 -30.01
N ILE A 19 -14.84 -7.95 -30.83
CA ILE A 19 -13.65 -7.22 -30.37
C ILE A 19 -14.06 -6.05 -29.46
N GLY A 20 -15.15 -5.35 -29.78
CA GLY A 20 -15.72 -4.29 -28.95
C GLY A 20 -16.21 -4.77 -27.57
N ARG A 21 -16.83 -5.96 -27.50
CA ARG A 21 -17.32 -6.54 -26.24
C ARG A 21 -16.22 -7.14 -25.36
N VAL A 22 -15.17 -7.70 -25.94
CA VAL A 22 -14.00 -8.18 -25.16
C VAL A 22 -13.25 -7.00 -24.53
N SER A 23 -13.26 -5.84 -25.18
CA SER A 23 -12.60 -4.60 -24.69
C SER A 23 -13.34 -3.91 -23.53
N SER A 24 -14.59 -4.27 -23.27
CA SER A 24 -15.45 -3.59 -22.28
C SER A 24 -15.75 -4.40 -21.02
N GLN A 25 -15.18 -5.61 -20.89
CA GLN A 25 -15.08 -6.26 -19.59
C GLN A 25 -13.87 -5.71 -18.85
N SER A 26 -14.04 -4.53 -18.26
CA SER A 26 -13.15 -3.98 -17.26
C SER A 26 -12.91 -5.02 -16.17
N VAL A 27 -11.69 -5.55 -16.09
CA VAL A 27 -11.24 -6.65 -15.19
C VAL A 27 -11.17 -6.21 -13.71
N ILE A 28 -11.57 -4.97 -13.40
CA ILE A 28 -11.34 -4.30 -12.12
C ILE A 28 -12.41 -4.60 -11.06
N PRO A 29 -13.73 -4.62 -11.36
CA PRO A 29 -14.77 -4.85 -10.35
C PRO A 29 -14.68 -6.24 -9.70
N ASN A 30 -14.15 -7.22 -10.42
CA ASN A 30 -14.19 -8.62 -10.00
C ASN A 30 -13.11 -8.98 -8.97
N ARG A 31 -12.03 -8.19 -8.84
CA ARG A 31 -10.90 -8.53 -7.94
C ARG A 31 -11.10 -8.04 -6.51
N ILE A 32 -11.77 -6.91 -6.30
CA ILE A 32 -12.17 -6.49 -4.95
C ILE A 32 -13.37 -7.31 -4.46
N ALA A 33 -14.26 -7.72 -5.37
CA ALA A 33 -15.30 -8.71 -5.10
C ALA A 33 -14.73 -10.08 -4.67
N LEU A 34 -13.55 -10.49 -5.16
CA LEU A 34 -12.87 -11.71 -4.70
C LEU A 34 -12.40 -11.59 -3.23
N ARG A 35 -11.94 -10.40 -2.81
CA ARG A 35 -11.62 -10.13 -1.41
C ARG A 35 -12.87 -10.08 -0.52
N LYS A 36 -13.98 -9.56 -1.04
CA LYS A 36 -15.32 -9.63 -0.43
C LYS A 36 -15.80 -11.08 -0.25
N ALA A 37 -15.45 -11.97 -1.16
CA ALA A 37 -15.74 -13.40 -1.02
C ALA A 37 -14.90 -14.08 0.07
N LEU A 38 -13.69 -13.59 0.34
CA LEU A 38 -12.85 -14.02 1.47
C LEU A 38 -13.26 -13.40 2.81
N SER A 39 -13.91 -12.22 2.81
CA SER A 39 -14.38 -11.54 4.03
C SER A 39 -15.77 -11.98 4.51
N LYS A 40 -16.27 -13.15 4.08
CA LYS A 40 -17.62 -13.67 4.39
C LYS A 40 -17.96 -13.78 5.89
N GLN A 41 -17.03 -13.49 6.80
CA GLN A 41 -17.20 -13.66 8.24
C GLN A 41 -17.44 -12.38 9.04
N ASP A 42 -17.23 -11.15 8.51
CA ASP A 42 -17.36 -9.93 9.33
C ASP A 42 -18.17 -8.82 8.65
N ALA A 43 -19.31 -8.47 9.27
CA ALA A 43 -20.26 -7.48 8.78
C ALA A 43 -19.72 -6.03 8.70
N GLY A 44 -18.53 -5.74 9.23
CA GLY A 44 -18.00 -4.38 9.30
C GLY A 44 -17.24 -3.92 8.06
N TYR A 45 -16.63 -4.82 7.27
CA TYR A 45 -15.88 -4.47 6.06
C TYR A 45 -16.79 -4.45 4.82
N SER A 46 -16.99 -3.27 4.23
CA SER A 46 -17.98 -3.08 3.17
C SER A 46 -17.56 -2.08 2.11
N MET A 47 -18.16 -2.20 0.92
CA MET A 47 -17.99 -1.23 -0.15
C MET A 47 -18.71 0.07 0.20
N ARG A 48 -18.07 1.20 -0.07
CA ARG A 48 -18.62 2.56 -0.05
C ARG A 48 -18.88 2.96 -1.51
N PRO A 49 -20.16 2.99 -1.95
CA PRO A 49 -20.47 3.22 -3.36
C PRO A 49 -20.03 4.58 -3.89
N ASP A 50 -20.06 5.61 -3.04
CA ASP A 50 -19.83 6.99 -3.43
C ASP A 50 -18.39 7.26 -3.93
N ASP A 51 -17.42 6.47 -3.48
CA ASP A 51 -15.99 6.67 -3.76
C ASP A 51 -15.24 5.37 -4.08
N GLU A 52 -15.97 4.30 -4.44
CA GLU A 52 -15.45 2.98 -4.82
C GLU A 52 -14.43 2.38 -3.82
N ARG A 53 -14.47 2.83 -2.57
CA ARG A 53 -13.61 2.37 -1.48
C ARG A 53 -14.21 1.15 -0.80
N TYR A 54 -13.35 0.34 -0.22
CA TYR A 54 -13.75 -0.69 0.72
C TYR A 54 -13.12 -0.38 2.08
N GLU A 55 -13.94 -0.34 3.13
CA GLU A 55 -13.45 -0.01 4.46
C GLU A 55 -14.28 -0.65 5.57
N GLY A 56 -13.67 -0.75 6.74
CA GLY A 56 -14.36 -1.01 7.99
C GLY A 56 -13.59 -1.92 8.94
N PHE A 57 -14.26 -2.26 10.03
CA PHE A 57 -13.67 -3.05 11.11
C PHE A 57 -14.01 -4.54 10.95
N TYR A 58 -13.06 -5.42 11.24
CA TYR A 58 -13.22 -6.87 11.13
C TYR A 58 -12.33 -7.59 12.16
N ASN A 59 -12.62 -8.87 12.41
CA ASN A 59 -11.86 -9.71 13.31
C ASN A 59 -10.84 -10.49 12.47
N LYS A 60 -9.59 -10.06 12.48
CA LYS A 60 -8.55 -10.69 11.68
C LYS A 60 -8.27 -12.12 12.15
N GLU A 61 -8.27 -13.09 11.22
CA GLU A 61 -7.80 -14.44 11.51
C GLU A 61 -6.31 -14.42 11.85
N LYS A 62 -5.90 -15.25 12.82
CA LYS A 62 -4.52 -15.35 13.29
C LYS A 62 -3.62 -15.87 12.17
N GLY A 63 -2.71 -15.03 11.69
CA GLY A 63 -1.76 -15.35 10.63
C GLY A 63 -1.01 -14.10 10.21
N GLU A 64 -0.09 -13.64 11.06
CA GLU A 64 0.73 -12.47 10.78
C GLU A 64 2.14 -12.91 10.36
N GLU A 65 2.66 -12.25 9.33
CA GLU A 65 4.08 -12.35 9.00
C GLU A 65 4.91 -11.78 10.17
N ASP A 66 6.09 -12.35 10.39
CA ASP A 66 7.00 -11.89 11.45
C ASP A 66 7.31 -10.39 11.37
N PHE A 67 7.36 -9.87 10.13
CA PHE A 67 7.60 -8.47 9.80
C PHE A 67 6.71 -8.06 8.62
N SER A 68 5.76 -7.17 8.87
CA SER A 68 4.82 -6.70 7.86
C SER A 68 5.05 -5.22 7.53
N VAL A 69 4.85 -4.83 6.28
CA VAL A 69 4.81 -3.41 5.89
C VAL A 69 3.51 -2.83 6.42
N PHE A 70 3.64 -1.87 7.33
CA PHE A 70 2.49 -1.23 7.95
C PHE A 70 2.16 0.11 7.31
N SER A 71 3.19 0.92 7.01
CA SER A 71 3.00 2.23 6.39
C SER A 71 4.18 2.56 5.47
N LEU A 72 3.89 3.25 4.37
CA LEU A 72 4.91 3.85 3.51
C LEU A 72 4.39 5.20 3.01
N LEU A 73 4.88 6.27 3.61
CA LEU A 73 4.35 7.62 3.43
C LEU A 73 5.40 8.57 2.85
N LYS A 74 4.95 9.59 2.11
CA LYS A 74 5.65 10.86 1.91
C LYS A 74 5.14 11.81 2.99
N GLY A 75 5.97 12.05 4.00
CA GLY A 75 5.62 12.78 5.21
C GLY A 75 5.16 11.88 6.35
N LYS A 76 4.24 12.38 7.17
CA LYS A 76 3.70 11.66 8.34
C LYS A 76 2.18 11.73 8.35
N LEU A 77 1.54 10.69 8.88
CA LEU A 77 0.10 10.70 9.10
C LEU A 77 -0.23 11.61 10.29
N ASP A 78 -1.08 12.61 10.07
CA ASP A 78 -1.54 13.49 11.13
C ASP A 78 -3.00 13.91 10.91
N TYR A 79 -3.82 13.76 11.94
CA TYR A 79 -5.22 14.18 11.95
C TYR A 79 -5.75 14.33 13.38
N VAL A 80 -6.85 15.07 13.53
CA VAL A 80 -7.55 15.28 14.80
C VAL A 80 -8.97 14.72 14.69
N MET A 81 -9.53 14.22 15.79
CA MET A 81 -10.89 13.63 15.79
C MET A 81 -11.99 14.69 15.98
N SER A 82 -11.92 15.83 15.28
CA SER A 82 -12.80 16.99 15.54
C SER A 82 -14.21 16.90 14.93
N GLY A 83 -14.50 15.94 14.05
CA GLY A 83 -15.88 15.68 13.59
C GLY A 83 -16.23 16.09 12.17
N LYS A 84 -15.40 16.83 11.43
CA LYS A 84 -15.64 17.13 10.00
C LYS A 84 -14.43 16.87 9.11
N GLU A 85 -13.38 16.33 9.70
CA GLU A 85 -12.11 16.10 9.04
C GLU A 85 -12.19 14.93 8.06
N LYS A 86 -11.46 15.10 6.95
CA LYS A 86 -11.24 14.06 5.96
C LYS A 86 -9.74 13.77 5.89
N LEU A 87 -9.39 12.51 5.74
CA LEU A 87 -8.06 12.13 5.26
C LEU A 87 -8.06 12.23 3.74
N ILE A 88 -7.16 13.04 3.22
CA ILE A 88 -6.89 13.14 1.80
C ILE A 88 -5.70 12.24 1.53
N ILE A 89 -5.92 11.16 0.78
CA ILE A 89 -4.91 10.16 0.41
C ILE A 89 -4.58 10.37 -1.06
N ILE A 90 -3.33 10.67 -1.36
CA ILE A 90 -2.90 11.04 -2.71
C ILE A 90 -1.98 9.93 -3.24
N ALA A 91 -2.38 9.33 -4.35
CA ALA A 91 -1.54 8.42 -5.11
C ALA A 91 -0.59 9.26 -5.97
N PRO A 92 0.74 9.21 -5.76
CA PRO A 92 1.64 10.06 -6.53
C PRO A 92 1.64 9.66 -8.01
N LYS A 93 2.00 10.62 -8.87
CA LYS A 93 2.22 10.34 -10.29
C LYS A 93 3.50 9.53 -10.48
N ILE A 94 3.36 8.35 -11.08
CA ILE A 94 4.46 7.41 -11.35
C ILE A 94 4.55 7.14 -12.85
N PRO A 95 5.70 7.35 -13.50
CA PRO A 95 5.90 6.98 -14.90
C PRO A 95 5.67 5.48 -15.14
N GLY A 96 4.87 5.14 -16.16
CA GLY A 96 4.60 3.75 -16.55
C GLY A 96 3.65 2.98 -15.62
N VAL A 97 3.04 3.67 -14.64
CA VAL A 97 2.03 3.08 -13.75
C VAL A 97 0.76 3.91 -13.87
N ASP A 98 -0.30 3.32 -14.41
CA ASP A 98 -1.58 4.01 -14.63
C ASP A 98 -2.41 4.11 -13.35
N SER A 99 -2.27 3.15 -12.44
CA SER A 99 -3.04 3.09 -11.20
C SER A 99 -2.26 2.41 -10.07
N ALA A 100 -2.66 2.73 -8.84
CA ALA A 100 -2.11 2.18 -7.61
C ALA A 100 -3.26 1.69 -6.73
N PHE A 101 -3.02 0.58 -6.03
CA PHE A 101 -3.88 0.16 -4.93
C PHE A 101 -3.35 0.80 -3.65
N ILE A 102 -4.24 1.38 -2.86
CA ILE A 102 -3.92 1.91 -1.55
C ILE A 102 -4.51 0.98 -0.51
N ALA A 103 -3.68 0.52 0.42
CA ALA A 103 -4.11 -0.23 1.58
C ALA A 103 -3.89 0.61 2.83
N GLY A 104 -4.81 0.51 3.77
CA GLY A 104 -4.63 0.95 5.14
C GLY A 104 -5.06 -0.12 6.12
N ALA A 105 -4.36 -0.19 7.24
CA ALA A 105 -4.62 -1.16 8.30
C ALA A 105 -4.39 -0.52 9.67
N SER A 106 -5.09 -1.03 10.69
CA SER A 106 -4.69 -0.76 12.08
C SER A 106 -3.62 -1.73 12.57
N PHE A 107 -2.86 -1.35 13.60
CA PHE A 107 -2.10 -2.30 14.43
C PHE A 107 -2.43 -2.11 15.91
N ASN A 108 -2.27 -3.19 16.69
CA ASN A 108 -2.59 -3.24 18.12
C ASN A 108 -3.98 -2.69 18.44
N PHE A 109 -4.95 -3.02 17.58
CA PHE A 109 -6.31 -2.55 17.67
C PHE A 109 -7.27 -3.72 17.51
N TRP A 110 -8.32 -3.80 18.32
CA TRP A 110 -9.35 -4.83 18.19
C TRP A 110 -10.74 -4.22 18.31
N PRO A 111 -11.63 -4.41 17.31
CA PRO A 111 -11.42 -5.10 16.04
C PRO A 111 -10.43 -4.37 15.12
N ASP A 112 -9.82 -5.08 14.17
CA ASP A 112 -8.89 -4.50 13.21
C ASP A 112 -9.63 -3.64 12.18
N TYR A 113 -9.01 -2.54 11.76
CA TYR A 113 -9.46 -1.68 10.69
C TYR A 113 -8.77 -2.07 9.38
N ARG A 114 -9.53 -2.05 8.27
CA ARG A 114 -9.01 -2.17 6.92
C ARG A 114 -9.57 -1.09 6.02
N LEU A 115 -8.72 -0.64 5.12
CA LEU A 115 -9.00 0.29 4.05
C LEU A 115 -8.37 -0.26 2.77
N ASP A 116 -9.15 -0.36 1.69
CA ASP A 116 -8.64 -0.62 0.35
C ASP A 116 -9.26 0.39 -0.64
N ILE A 117 -8.42 1.07 -1.41
CA ILE A 117 -8.81 2.04 -2.44
C ILE A 117 -8.06 1.72 -3.73
N HIS A 118 -8.71 1.88 -4.88
CA HIS A 118 -8.03 1.89 -6.18
C HIS A 118 -8.00 3.31 -6.71
N LEU A 119 -6.81 3.86 -6.96
CA LEU A 119 -6.63 5.21 -7.47
C LEU A 119 -5.84 5.20 -8.76
N LYS A 120 -6.16 6.10 -9.70
CA LYS A 120 -5.26 6.37 -10.82
C LYS A 120 -4.03 7.12 -10.31
N SER A 121 -2.94 6.97 -11.04
CA SER A 121 -1.68 7.65 -10.78
C SER A 121 -1.86 9.18 -10.82
N GLY A 122 -1.64 9.86 -9.70
CA GLY A 122 -1.84 11.30 -9.55
C GLY A 122 -3.21 11.72 -8.99
N ASP A 123 -4.15 10.78 -8.79
CA ASP A 123 -5.46 11.07 -8.21
C ASP A 123 -5.42 11.05 -6.67
N GLU A 124 -6.48 11.57 -6.05
CA GLU A 124 -6.67 11.57 -4.60
C GLU A 124 -8.02 10.98 -4.19
N ALA A 125 -8.06 10.38 -3.00
CA ALA A 125 -9.27 9.92 -2.32
C ALA A 125 -9.51 10.71 -1.05
N HIS A 126 -10.79 10.92 -0.72
CA HIS A 126 -11.22 11.66 0.47
C HIS A 126 -11.95 10.70 1.42
N VAL A 127 -11.28 10.32 2.51
CA VAL A 127 -11.84 9.40 3.51
C VAL A 127 -12.40 10.21 4.69
N PRO A 128 -13.73 10.26 4.89
CA PRO A 128 -14.32 10.96 6.02
C PRO A 128 -13.96 10.26 7.34
N LEU A 129 -13.22 10.94 8.21
CA LEU A 129 -12.75 10.34 9.47
C LEU A 129 -13.90 9.87 10.36
N ASN A 130 -15.01 10.60 10.38
CA ASN A 130 -16.15 10.25 11.23
C ASN A 130 -16.79 8.91 10.88
N ALA A 131 -16.96 8.64 9.59
CA ALA A 131 -17.64 7.44 9.13
C ALA A 131 -16.70 6.22 9.19
N ALA A 132 -15.41 6.44 8.93
CA ALA A 132 -14.43 5.36 8.78
C ALA A 132 -13.68 5.02 10.08
N ILE A 133 -13.23 6.03 10.83
CA ILE A 133 -12.13 5.91 11.81
C ILE A 133 -12.58 6.30 13.23
N LYS A 134 -13.43 7.33 13.35
CA LYS A 134 -13.87 7.88 14.65
C LYS A 134 -14.77 6.93 15.43
N THR A 135 -15.58 6.12 14.76
CA THR A 135 -16.55 5.22 15.41
C THR A 135 -15.92 4.26 16.43
N LYS A 136 -14.62 4.00 16.30
CA LYS A 136 -13.85 3.17 17.23
C LYS A 136 -12.70 3.91 17.92
N ASN A 137 -12.52 5.22 17.72
CA ASN A 137 -11.35 5.96 18.21
C ASN A 137 -10.00 5.38 17.71
N LEU A 138 -9.92 5.01 16.43
CA LEU A 138 -8.64 4.63 15.84
C LEU A 138 -7.74 5.86 15.74
N PHE A 139 -6.69 5.94 16.57
CA PHE A 139 -5.75 7.07 16.58
C PHE A 139 -4.73 6.99 15.45
N LYS A 140 -4.14 8.14 15.09
CA LYS A 140 -3.17 8.25 14.00
C LYS A 140 -1.97 7.33 14.16
N ASP A 141 -1.48 7.14 15.37
CA ASP A 141 -0.32 6.30 15.66
C ASP A 141 -0.62 4.81 15.53
N HIS A 142 -1.90 4.43 15.34
CA HIS A 142 -2.35 3.06 15.12
C HIS A 142 -2.84 2.80 13.69
N LEU A 143 -2.77 3.80 12.79
CA LEU A 143 -3.22 3.67 11.40
C LEU A 143 -2.02 3.77 10.44
N GLY A 144 -1.90 2.77 9.57
CA GLY A 144 -0.82 2.65 8.61
C GLY A 144 -1.42 2.66 7.23
N ILE A 145 -0.77 3.36 6.30
CA ILE A 145 -1.24 3.50 4.93
C ILE A 145 -0.04 3.35 3.99
N TYR A 146 -0.23 2.60 2.92
CA TYR A 146 0.76 2.46 1.86
C TYR A 146 0.08 2.23 0.51
N GLY A 147 0.73 2.67 -0.57
CA GLY A 147 0.36 2.31 -1.92
C GLY A 147 1.11 1.07 -2.40
N TYR A 148 0.60 0.39 -3.42
CA TYR A 148 1.31 -0.68 -4.11
C TYR A 148 0.79 -0.89 -5.53
N THR A 149 1.66 -1.48 -6.36
CA THR A 149 1.29 -2.12 -7.63
C THR A 149 1.21 -3.64 -7.44
N GLY A 150 0.48 -4.31 -8.32
CA GLY A 150 0.32 -5.75 -8.29
C GLY A 150 -1.14 -6.17 -8.25
N LEU A 151 -1.40 -7.34 -7.69
CA LEU A 151 -2.75 -7.82 -7.47
C LEU A 151 -3.24 -7.39 -6.09
N VAL A 152 -4.56 -7.24 -5.93
CA VAL A 152 -5.18 -6.91 -4.64
C VAL A 152 -4.72 -7.90 -3.57
N GLY A 153 -3.99 -7.40 -2.56
CA GLY A 153 -3.43 -8.23 -1.48
C GLY A 153 -2.17 -9.00 -1.80
N SER A 154 -1.57 -8.78 -2.96
CA SER A 154 -0.25 -9.33 -3.31
C SER A 154 0.60 -8.21 -3.90
N PRO A 155 1.18 -7.34 -3.03
CA PRO A 155 2.04 -6.25 -3.45
C PRO A 155 3.26 -6.77 -4.23
N ILE A 156 3.46 -6.27 -5.45
CA ILE A 156 4.69 -6.49 -6.22
C ILE A 156 5.71 -5.40 -5.92
N CYS A 157 5.23 -4.16 -5.82
CA CYS A 157 6.06 -3.00 -5.50
C CYS A 157 5.27 -1.99 -4.68
N TYR A 158 5.86 -1.45 -3.63
CA TYR A 158 5.24 -0.46 -2.76
C TYR A 158 5.45 0.95 -3.30
N ILE A 159 4.51 1.83 -3.00
CA ILE A 159 4.48 3.22 -3.43
C ILE A 159 4.30 4.09 -2.18
N PRO A 160 5.22 5.03 -1.91
CA PRO A 160 5.00 6.05 -0.89
C PRO A 160 3.80 6.92 -1.25
N VAL A 161 2.82 6.98 -0.38
CA VAL A 161 1.63 7.82 -0.57
C VAL A 161 1.69 9.06 0.30
N GLU A 162 1.11 10.15 -0.16
CA GLU A 162 0.94 11.34 0.67
C GLU A 162 -0.42 11.24 1.38
N VAL A 163 -0.43 11.50 2.68
CA VAL A 163 -1.66 11.53 3.47
C VAL A 163 -1.68 12.80 4.31
N ARG A 164 -2.76 13.58 4.19
CA ARG A 164 -2.94 14.83 4.94
C ARG A 164 -4.37 14.91 5.48
N SER A 165 -4.54 15.60 6.60
CA SER A 165 -5.88 15.99 7.07
C SER A 165 -6.31 17.27 6.36
N SER A 166 -7.61 17.41 6.12
CA SER A 166 -8.21 18.65 5.61
C SER A 166 -7.89 19.89 6.47
N VAL A 167 -7.45 19.71 7.73
CA VAL A 167 -7.07 20.80 8.65
C VAL A 167 -5.55 20.97 8.76
N ASN A 168 -4.78 19.90 8.57
CA ASN A 168 -3.32 19.91 8.66
C ASN A 168 -2.69 19.56 7.30
N ALA A 169 -2.38 20.58 6.51
CA ALA A 169 -1.80 20.45 5.17
C ALA A 169 -0.26 20.49 5.13
N LYS A 170 0.43 20.43 6.29
CA LYS A 170 1.90 20.49 6.32
C LYS A 170 2.49 19.21 5.75
N ASN A 171 3.04 19.31 4.55
CA ASN A 171 3.79 18.23 3.91
C ASN A 171 5.25 18.25 4.34
N ASN A 172 5.70 17.18 5.00
CA ASN A 172 7.12 16.84 5.03
C ASN A 172 7.44 16.07 3.73
N SER A 173 8.54 16.39 3.08
CA SER A 173 8.99 15.75 1.83
C SER A 173 9.72 14.42 2.06
N GLU A 174 10.06 14.09 3.30
CA GLU A 174 10.75 12.85 3.65
C GLU A 174 9.84 11.63 3.49
N TYR A 175 10.39 10.56 2.93
CA TYR A 175 9.69 9.28 2.88
C TYR A 175 9.93 8.49 4.17
N VAL A 176 8.89 7.86 4.70
CA VAL A 176 8.93 7.10 5.94
C VAL A 176 8.32 5.72 5.72
N LEU A 177 9.10 4.68 5.97
CA LEU A 177 8.65 3.30 6.04
C LEU A 177 8.38 2.94 7.50
N THR A 178 7.26 2.30 7.79
CA THR A 178 6.99 1.71 9.09
C THR A 178 6.72 0.22 8.90
N LEU A 179 7.47 -0.60 9.64
CA LEU A 179 7.22 -2.03 9.75
C LEU A 179 6.62 -2.35 11.11
N ILE A 180 5.79 -3.39 11.18
CA ILE A 180 5.32 -3.96 12.44
C ILE A 180 5.91 -5.36 12.55
N SER A 181 6.50 -5.64 13.71
CA SER A 181 7.01 -6.97 14.02
C SER A 181 6.20 -7.63 15.11
N ILE A 182 5.93 -8.93 14.97
CA ILE A 182 5.41 -9.77 16.08
C ILE A 182 6.53 -10.39 16.92
N LYS A 183 7.78 -9.97 16.72
CA LYS A 183 8.94 -10.42 17.48
C LYS A 183 9.68 -9.20 18.05
N SER A 184 10.36 -9.41 19.17
CA SER A 184 11.29 -8.39 19.68
C SER A 184 12.62 -8.48 18.93
N VAL A 185 13.16 -7.34 18.53
CA VAL A 185 14.34 -7.25 17.66
C VAL A 185 15.32 -6.21 18.20
N ALA A 186 16.61 -6.46 18.03
CA ALA A 186 17.71 -5.56 18.32
C ALA A 186 18.54 -5.25 17.06
N ASP A 187 19.32 -4.17 17.13
CA ASP A 187 20.32 -3.78 16.13
C ASP A 187 19.76 -3.71 14.70
N VAL A 188 18.57 -3.13 14.55
CA VAL A 188 17.89 -3.02 13.26
C VAL A 188 18.64 -2.04 12.38
N THR A 189 19.04 -2.48 11.18
CA THR A 189 19.74 -1.70 10.16
C THR A 189 19.06 -1.87 8.82
N TRP A 190 19.25 -0.92 7.90
CA TRP A 190 18.68 -0.99 6.56
C TRP A 190 19.62 -0.42 5.50
N ASP A 191 19.39 -0.83 4.25
CA ASP A 191 20.07 -0.26 3.08
C ASP A 191 19.15 -0.22 1.84
N TYR A 192 19.53 0.59 0.86
CA TYR A 192 18.79 0.88 -0.36
C TYR A 192 19.64 0.58 -1.59
N LEU A 193 19.15 -0.30 -2.45
CA LEU A 193 19.84 -0.71 -3.66
C LEU A 193 18.96 -0.48 -4.90
N PRO A 194 19.48 0.00 -6.04
CA PRO A 194 18.74 -0.04 -7.29
C PRO A 194 18.29 -1.48 -7.61
N ALA A 195 17.07 -1.69 -8.13
CA ALA A 195 16.60 -3.04 -8.41
C ALA A 195 17.47 -3.85 -9.39
N ASN A 196 18.29 -3.16 -10.18
CA ASN A 196 19.18 -3.75 -11.18
C ASN A 196 20.60 -4.05 -10.65
N SER A 197 20.92 -3.77 -9.38
CA SER A 197 22.23 -4.11 -8.81
C SER A 197 22.28 -5.60 -8.46
N GLY A 198 23.13 -6.35 -9.15
CA GLY A 198 23.19 -7.82 -9.08
C GLY A 198 23.76 -8.43 -7.79
N LEU A 199 24.25 -7.64 -6.83
CA LEU A 199 24.80 -8.14 -5.57
C LEU A 199 24.04 -7.58 -4.38
N LEU A 200 23.50 -8.48 -3.57
CA LEU A 200 22.82 -8.19 -2.31
C LEU A 200 23.78 -8.54 -1.18
N THR A 201 24.38 -7.54 -0.54
CA THR A 201 25.23 -7.73 0.65
C THR A 201 24.53 -7.19 1.89
N GLU A 202 24.87 -7.73 3.06
CA GLU A 202 24.46 -7.12 4.33
C GLU A 202 24.98 -5.66 4.37
N PRO A 203 24.18 -4.69 4.85
CA PRO A 203 24.62 -3.32 5.01
C PRO A 203 25.85 -3.28 5.90
N THR A 204 26.93 -2.65 5.45
CA THR A 204 28.05 -2.32 6.33
C THR A 204 27.52 -1.39 7.42
N VAL A 205 27.69 -1.76 8.69
CA VAL A 205 27.20 -1.00 9.86
C VAL A 205 27.58 0.47 9.73
N GLY A 206 26.59 1.36 9.58
CA GLY A 206 26.81 2.80 9.36
C GLY A 206 25.53 3.65 9.42
N ASP A 207 25.55 4.60 10.36
CA ASP A 207 24.68 5.75 10.70
C ASP A 207 23.18 5.56 10.98
N ASP A 208 22.55 4.51 10.47
CA ASP A 208 21.10 4.33 10.59
C ASP A 208 20.80 3.01 11.32
N THR A 209 20.77 3.05 12.66
CA THR A 209 20.49 1.90 13.52
C THR A 209 19.40 2.20 14.53
N ILE A 210 18.48 1.26 14.74
CA ILE A 210 17.56 1.26 15.88
C ILE A 210 18.03 0.19 16.88
N ALA A 211 18.36 0.60 18.10
CA ALA A 211 19.00 -0.26 19.10
C ALA A 211 18.14 -1.47 19.49
N SER A 212 16.87 -1.24 19.83
CA SER A 212 15.93 -2.33 20.10
C SER A 212 14.49 -1.88 19.93
N VAL A 213 13.65 -2.81 19.50
CA VAL A 213 12.20 -2.66 19.31
C VAL A 213 11.52 -3.86 19.95
N SER A 214 10.54 -3.59 20.82
CA SER A 214 9.75 -4.64 21.45
C SER A 214 8.82 -5.31 20.43
N GLU A 215 8.33 -6.50 20.76
CA GLU A 215 7.24 -7.12 20.03
C GLU A 215 6.06 -6.15 19.87
N ARG A 216 5.44 -6.17 18.67
CA ARG A 216 4.29 -5.37 18.25
C ARG A 216 4.50 -3.86 18.32
N SER A 217 5.74 -3.40 18.41
CA SER A 217 6.07 -1.98 18.28
C SER A 217 6.45 -1.63 16.84
N PRO A 218 6.13 -0.41 16.39
CA PRO A 218 6.52 0.07 15.07
C PRO A 218 8.04 0.24 14.96
N ILE A 219 8.60 -0.24 13.85
CA ILE A 219 9.96 0.05 13.40
C ILE A 219 9.85 1.15 12.33
N THR A 220 10.13 2.39 12.71
CA THR A 220 10.04 3.55 11.79
C THR A 220 11.40 3.85 11.17
N ILE A 221 11.47 3.74 9.85
CA ILE A 221 12.66 3.88 9.03
C ILE A 221 12.53 5.14 8.16
N PRO A 222 13.29 6.21 8.43
CA PRO A 222 13.35 7.37 7.55
C PRO A 222 14.15 7.02 6.29
N LEU A 223 13.52 7.11 5.12
CA LEU A 223 14.15 6.76 3.85
C LEU A 223 14.97 7.93 3.31
N LYS A 224 16.16 8.11 3.89
CA LYS A 224 17.15 9.11 3.48
C LYS A 224 18.03 8.56 2.36
N PHE A 225 17.55 8.60 1.13
CA PHE A 225 18.31 8.14 -0.03
C PHE A 225 19.60 8.96 -0.19
N LYS A 226 20.77 8.35 0.07
CA LYS A 226 22.09 8.99 -0.08
C LYS A 226 22.36 9.44 -1.53
N GLN A 227 21.81 8.72 -2.49
CA GLN A 227 21.86 9.05 -3.92
C GLN A 227 20.50 9.50 -4.43
N LYS A 228 20.50 10.39 -5.43
CA LYS A 228 19.26 10.81 -6.11
C LYS A 228 18.81 9.72 -7.07
N PHE A 229 17.60 9.19 -6.84
CA PHE A 229 16.95 8.28 -7.75
C PHE A 229 16.01 9.03 -8.70
N ALA A 230 15.98 8.65 -9.98
CA ALA A 230 15.04 9.23 -10.93
C ALA A 230 13.60 8.77 -10.62
N PRO A 231 12.57 9.60 -10.84
CA PRO A 231 11.17 9.17 -10.76
C PRO A 231 10.89 7.93 -11.62
N GLY A 232 10.12 6.99 -11.09
CA GLY A 232 9.84 5.68 -11.70
C GLY A 232 10.88 4.61 -11.41
N THR A 233 12.04 4.95 -10.83
CA THR A 233 13.06 3.96 -10.46
C THR A 233 12.53 3.04 -9.36
N THR A 234 12.76 1.73 -9.50
CA THR A 234 12.50 0.77 -8.42
C THR A 234 13.74 0.62 -7.54
N VAL A 235 13.57 0.82 -6.24
CA VAL A 235 14.60 0.66 -5.21
C VAL A 235 14.23 -0.52 -4.32
N ILE A 236 15.20 -1.35 -3.99
CA ILE A 236 15.05 -2.44 -3.03
C ILE A 236 15.49 -1.91 -1.67
N ILE A 237 14.61 -2.05 -0.67
CA ILE A 237 14.94 -1.83 0.74
C ILE A 237 15.17 -3.19 1.38
N GLN A 238 16.31 -3.35 2.03
CA GLN A 238 16.61 -4.52 2.85
C GLN A 238 16.71 -4.09 4.30
N VAL A 239 15.94 -4.75 5.16
CA VAL A 239 15.96 -4.52 6.59
C VAL A 239 16.54 -5.75 7.27
N TRP A 240 17.53 -5.52 8.12
CA TRP A 240 18.27 -6.52 8.86
C TRP A 240 18.15 -6.23 10.35
N GLY A 241 18.30 -7.26 11.17
CA GLY A 241 18.34 -7.10 12.61
C GLY A 241 18.54 -8.44 13.30
N LYS A 242 18.65 -8.41 14.62
CA LYS A 242 18.84 -9.58 15.46
C LYS A 242 17.57 -9.82 16.26
N ILE A 243 16.87 -10.91 15.99
CA ILE A 243 15.74 -11.32 16.83
C ILE A 243 16.25 -11.60 18.24
N ASN A 244 15.57 -11.10 19.28
CA ASN A 244 15.97 -11.32 20.66
C ASN A 244 16.01 -12.81 20.98
N GLY A 245 17.12 -13.30 21.52
CA GLY A 245 17.40 -14.73 21.71
C GLY A 245 18.06 -15.43 20.50
N GLY A 246 18.12 -14.76 19.34
CA GLY A 246 18.85 -15.20 18.15
C GLY A 246 20.37 -15.06 18.29
N LYS A 247 21.11 -15.89 17.55
CA LYS A 247 22.59 -15.92 17.60
C LYS A 247 23.24 -14.89 16.67
N SER A 248 22.62 -14.58 15.53
CA SER A 248 23.17 -13.71 14.48
C SER A 248 22.11 -12.73 13.97
N LYS A 249 22.57 -11.70 13.27
CA LYS A 249 21.67 -10.87 12.46
C LYS A 249 21.12 -11.70 11.30
N GLU A 250 19.89 -11.38 10.90
CA GLU A 250 19.24 -11.96 9.73
C GLU A 250 18.42 -10.89 9.00
N ARG A 251 18.01 -11.22 7.78
CA ARG A 251 17.20 -10.31 6.95
C ARG A 251 15.75 -10.42 7.38
N LEU A 252 15.25 -9.36 8.02
CA LEU A 252 13.88 -9.26 8.52
C LEU A 252 12.89 -9.02 7.38
N GLN A 253 13.26 -8.15 6.43
CA GLN A 253 12.38 -7.80 5.31
C GLN A 253 13.16 -7.43 4.05
N LYS A 254 12.58 -7.73 2.90
CA LYS A 254 13.03 -7.26 1.59
C LYS A 254 11.83 -6.79 0.79
N LEU A 255 11.78 -5.50 0.48
CA LEU A 255 10.68 -4.94 -0.30
C LEU A 255 11.18 -4.06 -1.44
N LYS A 256 10.37 -3.96 -2.49
CA LYS A 256 10.60 -3.06 -3.62
C LYS A 256 9.74 -1.82 -3.42
N ILE A 257 10.30 -0.64 -3.62
CA ILE A 257 9.57 0.62 -3.68
C ILE A 257 9.76 1.28 -5.05
N ILE A 258 8.75 1.97 -5.56
CA ILE A 258 8.91 2.87 -6.72
C ILE A 258 9.06 4.30 -6.22
N ILE A 259 10.08 4.99 -6.72
CA ILE A 259 10.31 6.41 -6.42
C ILE A 259 9.30 7.25 -7.21
N PRO A 260 8.39 7.99 -6.54
CA PRO A 260 7.40 8.79 -7.23
C PRO A 260 8.02 10.05 -7.87
N LYS A 261 7.28 10.69 -8.77
CA LYS A 261 7.63 12.05 -9.22
C LYS A 261 7.44 13.02 -8.04
N ALA A 262 8.42 13.91 -7.84
CA ALA A 262 8.41 14.90 -6.76
C ALA A 262 7.20 15.82 -6.82
#